data_AF-A0A8W8LL35-F1
#
_entry.id   AF-A0A8W8LL35-F1
#
_cell.length_a   1.000
_cell.length_b   1.000
_cell.length_c   1.000
_cell.angle_alpha   90.00
_cell.angle_beta   90.00
_cell.angle_gamma   90.00
#
_symmetry.space_group_name_H-M   'P 1'
#
loop_
_entity.id
_entity.type
_entity.pdbx_description
1 polymer ?
#
loop_
_entity_poly.entity_id
_entity_poly.type
_entity_poly.pdbx_seq_one_letter_code
_entity_poly.pdbx_strand_id
1 'polypeptide(L)'
;MFTHASIVLNELKIPVPSESWTSCFIINTFRLPLSYKYTCPSPSTWVLVINSLLTVLGVGLPVARKQGAAFQDMWGELARTLEDFLFPKQPSPSTLSMEDFQRDEAIDCKVIQMIRDDILSYSSTIPADFVKQIMKLLNRGSIHSTSSDSFIDTDSSKKLREEFAKTCFETLLQFSFINKSKGEEGGITKMAVMSLLQRCQEVVRKHVDDERLSGKCPLPRPRLAEMASVLKAITTLLRSLKQAPPGNVEKPVWKLVLQLYPCLVDCTTSPSPSVCKALRDALHEYADLLSPPATVITNGTT
;
A
#
# COMPACT_ATOMS: atom_id res chain seq x y z
N MET A 1 6.41 -23.58 20.99
CA MET A 1 7.12 -23.17 19.75
C MET A 1 8.27 -22.20 20.04
N PHE A 2 8.12 -21.20 20.93
CA PHE A 2 9.26 -20.40 21.43
C PHE A 2 10.34 -21.24 22.13
N THR A 3 9.96 -22.34 22.77
CA THR A 3 10.90 -23.28 23.39
C THR A 3 11.80 -24.02 22.39
N HIS A 4 11.35 -24.31 21.17
CA HIS A 4 12.18 -25.07 20.22
C HIS A 4 13.23 -24.20 19.52
N ALA A 5 12.94 -22.91 19.29
CA ALA A 5 13.95 -21.96 18.79
C ALA A 5 15.02 -21.66 19.85
N SER A 6 14.64 -21.55 21.14
CA SER A 6 15.59 -21.39 22.25
C SER A 6 16.44 -22.63 22.50
N ILE A 7 15.92 -23.86 22.27
CA ILE A 7 16.68 -25.11 22.46
C ILE A 7 17.77 -25.26 21.39
N VAL A 8 17.49 -24.93 20.13
CA VAL A 8 18.49 -25.01 19.05
C VAL A 8 19.66 -24.02 19.28
N LEU A 9 19.38 -22.88 19.92
CA LEU A 9 20.40 -21.89 20.28
C LEU A 9 21.20 -22.25 21.54
N ASN A 10 20.67 -23.11 22.43
CA ASN A 10 21.34 -23.48 23.69
C ASN A 10 22.32 -24.67 23.54
N GLU A 11 22.13 -25.52 22.53
CA GLU A 11 22.99 -26.67 22.21
C GLU A 11 24.26 -26.26 21.43
N LEU A 12 24.25 -25.09 20.79
CA LEU A 12 25.42 -24.50 20.16
C LEU A 12 26.02 -23.49 21.12
N LYS A 13 27.11 -23.88 21.80
CA LYS A 13 27.97 -23.07 22.70
C LYS A 13 28.65 -21.90 21.97
N ILE A 14 27.88 -21.09 21.25
CA ILE A 14 28.32 -19.88 20.58
C ILE A 14 28.25 -18.77 21.63
N PRO A 15 29.34 -18.03 21.89
CA PRO A 15 29.33 -16.93 22.86
C PRO A 15 28.22 -15.95 22.44
N VAL A 16 27.27 -15.69 23.33
CA VAL A 16 26.09 -14.84 23.06
C VAL A 16 26.58 -13.49 22.50
N PRO A 17 26.50 -13.26 21.19
CA PRO A 17 26.80 -11.94 20.65
C PRO A 17 25.60 -11.06 20.99
N SER A 18 25.79 -9.74 21.15
CA SER A 18 24.73 -8.83 21.60
C SER A 18 23.40 -9.06 20.86
N GLU A 19 22.26 -8.83 21.52
CA GLU A 19 20.88 -9.08 21.03
C GLU A 19 20.61 -8.52 19.61
N SER A 20 21.43 -7.58 19.16
CA SER A 20 21.39 -7.01 17.82
C SER A 20 22.01 -7.89 16.73
N TRP A 21 23.07 -8.65 17.02
CA TRP A 21 23.65 -9.60 16.06
C TRP A 21 22.69 -10.75 15.76
N THR A 22 22.01 -11.27 16.78
CA THR A 22 21.04 -12.37 16.61
C THR A 22 19.85 -11.92 15.76
N SER A 23 19.35 -10.69 15.94
CA SER A 23 18.24 -10.17 15.15
C SER A 23 18.61 -9.94 13.67
N CYS A 24 19.77 -9.33 13.39
CA CYS A 24 20.29 -9.21 12.02
C CYS A 24 20.54 -10.57 11.36
N PHE A 25 21.08 -11.52 12.12
CA PHE A 25 21.34 -12.88 11.62
C PHE A 25 20.04 -13.62 11.27
N ILE A 26 19.00 -13.50 12.10
CA ILE A 26 17.69 -14.11 11.84
C ILE A 26 17.06 -13.51 10.58
N ILE A 27 17.05 -12.19 10.42
CA ILE A 27 16.48 -11.52 9.25
C ILE A 27 17.23 -11.94 7.97
N ASN A 28 18.56 -11.95 8.01
CA ASN A 28 19.38 -12.37 6.86
C ASN A 28 19.13 -13.85 6.50
N THR A 29 19.00 -14.72 7.52
CA THR A 29 18.66 -16.14 7.33
C THR A 29 17.27 -16.32 6.71
N PHE A 30 16.31 -15.49 7.11
CA PHE A 30 14.93 -15.53 6.58
C PHE A 30 14.82 -14.93 5.19
N ARG A 31 15.69 -13.99 4.81
CA ARG A 31 15.62 -13.33 3.51
C ARG A 31 15.73 -14.30 2.34
N LEU A 32 16.63 -15.27 2.41
CA LEU A 32 16.85 -16.23 1.32
C LEU A 32 15.55 -16.98 0.96
N PRO A 33 14.91 -17.76 1.85
CA PRO A 33 13.68 -18.46 1.52
C PRO A 33 12.53 -17.52 1.14
N LEU A 34 12.46 -16.31 1.72
CA LEU A 34 11.43 -15.32 1.36
C LEU A 34 11.60 -14.78 -0.06
N SER A 35 12.84 -14.55 -0.49
CA SER A 35 13.15 -14.11 -1.86
C SER A 35 12.80 -15.17 -2.93
N TYR A 36 12.72 -16.44 -2.51
CA TYR A 36 12.34 -17.58 -3.34
C TYR A 36 10.88 -18.00 -3.14
N LYS A 37 9.98 -17.12 -2.67
CA LYS A 37 8.55 -17.40 -2.38
C LYS A 37 7.92 -18.48 -3.28
N TYR A 38 7.95 -18.30 -4.60
CA TYR A 38 7.33 -19.22 -5.57
C TYR A 38 8.24 -20.33 -6.13
N THR A 39 9.50 -20.35 -5.70
CA THR A 39 10.57 -21.25 -6.16
C THR A 39 11.18 -22.08 -5.02
N CYS A 40 10.65 -21.94 -3.80
CA CYS A 40 11.11 -22.74 -2.69
C CYS A 40 10.90 -24.23 -3.00
N PRO A 41 11.89 -25.11 -2.73
CA PRO A 41 11.76 -26.55 -2.92
C PRO A 41 10.54 -27.15 -2.20
N SER A 42 10.14 -26.54 -1.07
CA SER A 42 8.87 -26.82 -0.41
C SER A 42 8.00 -25.55 -0.39
N PRO A 43 6.75 -25.62 -0.89
CA PRO A 43 5.86 -24.45 -0.97
C PRO A 43 5.41 -23.93 0.40
N SER A 44 5.55 -24.71 1.47
CA SER A 44 5.21 -24.28 2.84
C SER A 44 6.35 -23.54 3.55
N THR A 45 7.58 -23.63 3.03
CA THR A 45 8.76 -23.07 3.70
C THR A 45 8.69 -21.55 3.80
N TRP A 46 8.41 -20.84 2.71
CA TRP A 46 8.30 -19.38 2.75
C TRP A 46 7.15 -18.93 3.65
N VAL A 47 6.03 -19.67 3.68
CA VAL A 47 4.87 -19.40 4.56
C VAL A 47 5.27 -19.50 6.03
N LEU A 48 6.01 -20.53 6.40
CA LEU A 48 6.48 -20.69 7.78
C LEU A 48 7.46 -19.58 8.15
N VAL A 49 8.38 -19.24 7.24
CA VAL A 49 9.40 -18.22 7.48
C VAL A 49 8.77 -16.83 7.61
N ILE A 50 7.82 -16.45 6.76
CA ILE A 50 7.19 -15.12 6.86
C ILE A 50 6.37 -14.97 8.14
N ASN A 51 5.64 -16.01 8.55
CA ASN A 51 4.90 -15.99 9.83
C ASN A 51 5.86 -15.93 11.03
N SER A 52 7.00 -16.61 10.94
CA SER A 52 8.06 -16.52 11.94
C SER A 52 8.68 -15.12 11.98
N LEU A 53 8.95 -14.51 10.82
CA LEU A 53 9.45 -13.15 10.71
C LEU A 53 8.47 -12.15 11.33
N LEU A 54 7.17 -12.23 11.02
CA LEU A 54 6.15 -11.38 11.62
C LEU A 54 6.13 -11.50 13.16
N THR A 55 6.24 -12.73 13.67
CA THR A 55 6.30 -12.98 15.12
C THR A 55 7.56 -12.37 15.75
N VAL A 56 8.73 -12.55 15.10
CA VAL A 56 10.01 -11.98 15.57
C VAL A 56 9.95 -10.45 15.54
N LEU A 57 9.42 -9.85 14.48
CA LEU A 57 9.31 -8.39 14.35
C LEU A 57 8.35 -7.79 15.38
N GLY A 58 7.25 -8.48 15.71
CA GLY A 58 6.32 -8.02 16.74
C GLY A 58 6.96 -7.82 18.11
N VAL A 59 8.01 -8.59 18.43
CA VAL A 59 8.80 -8.44 19.67
C VAL A 59 10.05 -7.57 19.44
N GLY A 60 10.72 -7.75 18.30
CA GLY A 60 12.01 -7.14 18.00
C GLY A 60 11.94 -5.65 17.67
N LEU A 61 10.91 -5.19 16.95
CA LEU A 61 10.77 -3.76 16.59
C LEU A 61 10.66 -2.85 17.82
N PRO A 62 9.82 -3.16 18.84
CA PRO A 62 9.80 -2.39 20.08
C PRO A 62 11.16 -2.30 20.80
N VAL A 63 11.96 -3.36 20.78
CA VAL A 63 13.30 -3.40 21.40
C VAL A 63 14.30 -2.59 20.58
N ALA A 64 14.32 -2.79 19.26
CA ALA A 64 15.21 -2.10 18.34
C ALA A 64 15.03 -0.57 18.39
N ARG A 65 13.80 -0.09 18.55
CA ARG A 65 13.50 1.34 18.74
C ARG A 65 14.13 1.93 20.00
N LYS A 66 14.18 1.16 21.10
CA LYS A 66 14.77 1.61 22.38
C LYS A 66 16.29 1.59 22.36
N GLN A 67 16.89 0.69 21.58
CA GLN A 67 18.32 0.46 21.50
C GLN A 67 18.89 0.82 20.12
N GLY A 68 18.50 1.98 19.57
CA GLY A 68 18.72 2.33 18.17
C GLY A 68 20.16 2.20 17.65
N ALA A 69 21.18 2.43 18.47
CA ALA A 69 22.59 2.31 18.06
C ALA A 69 23.00 0.86 17.76
N ALA A 70 22.46 -0.10 18.51
CA ALA A 70 22.85 -1.50 18.38
C ALA A 70 22.21 -2.16 17.14
N PHE A 71 21.05 -1.65 16.69
CA PHE A 71 20.27 -2.20 15.57
C PHE A 71 20.38 -1.39 14.27
N GLN A 72 21.37 -0.51 14.10
CA GLN A 72 21.48 0.33 12.89
C GLN A 72 21.54 -0.49 11.60
N ASP A 73 22.35 -1.55 11.57
CA ASP A 73 22.54 -2.39 10.38
C ASP A 73 21.31 -3.26 10.05
N MET A 74 20.40 -3.44 11.01
CA MET A 74 19.20 -4.27 10.85
C MET A 74 18.21 -3.68 9.84
N TRP A 75 18.03 -2.37 9.86
CA TRP A 75 16.97 -1.69 9.11
C TRP A 75 17.13 -1.87 7.60
N GLY A 76 18.37 -1.79 7.09
CA GLY A 76 18.66 -2.03 5.68
C GLY A 76 18.40 -3.48 5.24
N GLU A 77 18.69 -4.47 6.10
CA GLU A 77 18.38 -5.87 5.79
C GLU A 77 16.88 -6.15 5.85
N LEU A 78 16.18 -5.54 6.82
CA LEU A 78 14.74 -5.64 6.92
C LEU A 78 14.04 -5.08 5.68
N ALA A 79 14.43 -3.88 5.22
CA ALA A 79 13.84 -3.30 4.01
C ALA A 79 14.04 -4.19 2.79
N ARG A 80 15.25 -4.71 2.58
CA ARG A 80 15.56 -5.65 1.48
C ARG A 80 14.74 -6.93 1.58
N THR A 81 14.58 -7.46 2.79
CA THR A 81 13.78 -8.68 3.03
C THR A 81 12.31 -8.47 2.71
N LEU A 82 11.74 -7.34 3.14
CA LEU A 82 10.36 -6.97 2.83
C LEU A 82 10.16 -6.76 1.33
N GLU A 83 11.11 -6.09 0.66
CA GLU A 83 11.05 -5.88 -0.78
C GLU A 83 11.14 -7.19 -1.57
N ASP A 84 12.13 -8.04 -1.27
CA ASP A 84 12.32 -9.33 -1.94
C ASP A 84 11.10 -10.26 -1.75
N PHE A 85 10.44 -10.20 -0.59
CA PHE A 85 9.22 -10.96 -0.31
C PHE A 85 7.99 -10.41 -1.06
N LEU A 86 7.76 -9.10 -0.98
CA LEU A 86 6.57 -8.46 -1.53
C LEU A 86 6.63 -8.29 -3.05
N PHE A 87 7.84 -8.30 -3.63
CA PHE A 87 8.07 -8.19 -5.07
C PHE A 87 9.02 -9.32 -5.54
N PRO A 88 8.56 -10.59 -5.46
CA PRO A 88 9.39 -11.72 -5.81
C PRO A 88 9.83 -11.62 -7.28
N LYS A 89 11.08 -12.01 -7.54
CA LYS A 89 11.67 -11.95 -8.90
C LYS A 89 11.00 -12.91 -9.87
N GLN A 90 10.41 -13.99 -9.36
CA GLN A 90 9.67 -14.96 -10.16
C GLN A 90 8.17 -14.81 -9.95
N PRO A 91 7.36 -14.87 -11.02
CA PRO A 91 5.92 -14.77 -10.92
C PRO A 91 5.33 -16.01 -10.21
N SER A 92 4.10 -15.86 -9.70
CA SER A 92 3.34 -16.99 -9.16
C SER A 92 3.17 -18.10 -10.21
N PRO A 93 3.25 -19.39 -9.84
CA PRO A 93 3.06 -20.49 -10.79
C PRO A 93 1.71 -20.41 -11.51
N SER A 94 1.68 -20.75 -12.79
CA SER A 94 0.42 -20.83 -13.56
C SER A 94 -0.54 -21.86 -12.97
N THR A 95 0.00 -22.92 -12.36
CA THR A 95 -0.71 -24.04 -11.71
C THR A 95 -1.31 -23.69 -10.34
N LEU A 96 -1.01 -22.52 -9.77
CA LEU A 96 -1.57 -22.10 -8.47
C LEU A 96 -3.07 -21.86 -8.60
N SER A 97 -3.87 -22.45 -7.70
CA SER A 97 -5.32 -22.24 -7.63
C SER A 97 -5.64 -20.79 -7.25
N MET A 98 -6.88 -20.36 -7.53
CA MET A 98 -7.34 -19.02 -7.15
C MET A 98 -7.41 -18.89 -5.62
N GLU A 99 -7.86 -19.93 -4.92
CA GLU A 99 -7.92 -19.96 -3.46
C GLU A 99 -6.51 -19.83 -2.85
N ASP A 100 -5.52 -20.51 -3.40
CA ASP A 100 -4.14 -20.46 -2.91
C ASP A 100 -3.50 -19.10 -3.20
N PHE A 101 -3.77 -18.54 -4.38
CA PHE A 101 -3.35 -17.18 -4.73
C PHE A 101 -3.90 -16.14 -3.75
N GLN A 102 -5.19 -16.22 -3.41
CA GLN A 102 -5.82 -15.35 -2.42
C GLN A 102 -5.24 -15.54 -1.01
N ARG A 103 -4.90 -16.77 -0.62
CA ARG A 103 -4.21 -17.04 0.66
C ARG A 103 -2.82 -16.41 0.68
N ASP A 104 -2.09 -16.48 -0.42
CA ASP A 104 -0.76 -15.87 -0.54
C ASP A 104 -0.84 -14.34 -0.51
N GLU A 105 -1.83 -13.76 -1.20
CA GLU A 105 -2.10 -12.32 -1.18
C GLU A 105 -2.50 -11.84 0.22
N ALA A 106 -3.30 -12.62 0.96
CA ALA A 106 -3.68 -12.29 2.33
C ALA A 106 -2.45 -12.21 3.26
N ILE A 107 -1.41 -13.02 3.01
CA ILE A 107 -0.14 -12.93 3.73
C ILE A 107 0.62 -11.65 3.34
N ASP A 108 0.65 -11.29 2.07
CA ASP A 108 1.24 -10.02 1.62
C ASP A 108 0.56 -8.82 2.31
N CYS A 109 -0.78 -8.84 2.41
CA CYS A 109 -1.55 -7.82 3.12
C CYS A 109 -1.19 -7.73 4.61
N LYS A 110 -0.98 -8.86 5.30
CA LYS A 110 -0.54 -8.87 6.71
C LYS A 110 0.82 -8.20 6.89
N VAL A 111 1.73 -8.35 5.93
CA VAL A 111 3.02 -7.65 5.96
C VAL A 111 2.84 -6.15 5.82
N ILE A 112 1.96 -5.68 4.92
CA ILE A 112 1.64 -4.26 4.81
C ILE A 112 0.98 -3.71 6.09
N GLN A 113 0.11 -4.47 6.72
CA GLN A 113 -0.50 -4.10 8.01
C GLN A 113 0.56 -3.96 9.11
N MET A 114 1.52 -4.89 9.21
CA MET A 114 2.66 -4.77 10.13
C MET A 114 3.51 -3.53 9.81
N ILE A 115 3.78 -3.25 8.52
CA ILE A 115 4.47 -2.03 8.11
C ILE A 115 3.72 -0.79 8.60
N ARG A 116 2.40 -0.73 8.43
CA ARG A 116 1.57 0.37 8.91
C ARG A 116 1.65 0.50 10.43
N ASP A 117 1.32 -0.56 11.14
CA ASP A 117 1.02 -0.52 12.57
C ASP A 117 2.31 -0.48 13.42
N ASP A 118 3.34 -1.23 13.02
CA ASP A 118 4.55 -1.41 13.81
C ASP A 118 5.78 -0.66 13.28
N ILE A 119 5.80 -0.23 12.02
CA ILE A 119 6.92 0.54 11.46
C ILE A 119 6.55 2.01 11.32
N LEU A 120 5.51 2.33 10.54
CA LEU A 120 5.17 3.71 10.19
C LEU A 120 4.61 4.50 11.37
N SER A 121 3.79 3.88 12.23
CA SER A 121 3.32 4.49 13.49
C SER A 121 4.45 5.01 14.38
N TYR A 122 5.67 4.47 14.22
CA TYR A 122 6.85 4.81 15.01
C TYR A 122 7.99 5.43 14.19
N SER A 123 7.67 5.97 13.00
CA SER A 123 8.63 6.56 12.05
C SER A 123 9.63 7.57 12.65
N SER A 124 9.26 8.31 13.71
CA SER A 124 10.15 9.26 14.38
C SER A 124 11.26 8.62 15.22
N THR A 125 11.20 7.30 15.46
CA THR A 125 12.12 6.55 16.34
C THR A 125 13.00 5.57 15.57
N ILE A 126 12.92 5.57 14.24
CA ILE A 126 13.65 4.68 13.34
C ILE A 126 14.38 5.51 12.28
N PRO A 127 15.40 4.97 11.59
CA PRO A 127 16.18 5.74 10.63
C PRO A 127 15.34 6.28 9.46
N ALA A 128 15.53 7.55 9.13
CA ALA A 128 14.85 8.24 8.02
C ALA A 128 15.03 7.52 6.67
N ASP A 129 16.24 7.03 6.38
CA ASP A 129 16.53 6.32 5.14
C ASP A 129 15.74 5.01 5.02
N PHE A 130 15.50 4.32 6.14
CA PHE A 130 14.64 3.15 6.18
C PHE A 130 13.17 3.51 5.89
N VAL A 131 12.65 4.58 6.52
CA VAL A 131 11.29 5.09 6.24
C VAL A 131 11.14 5.43 4.75
N LYS A 132 12.12 6.10 4.15
CA LYS A 132 12.13 6.41 2.71
C LYS A 132 12.07 5.15 1.85
N GLN A 133 12.79 4.08 2.21
CA GLN A 133 12.72 2.79 1.51
C GLN A 133 11.33 2.15 1.62
N ILE A 134 10.71 2.17 2.80
CA ILE A 134 9.35 1.69 3.01
C ILE A 134 8.33 2.49 2.19
N MET A 135 8.47 3.81 2.09
CA MET A 135 7.60 4.64 1.24
C MET A 135 7.72 4.26 -0.24
N LYS A 136 8.96 4.06 -0.73
CA LYS A 136 9.20 3.59 -2.10
C LYS A 136 8.56 2.22 -2.34
N LEU A 137 8.69 1.32 -1.37
CA LEU A 137 8.11 -0.02 -1.41
C LEU A 137 6.58 0.05 -1.54
N LEU A 138 5.92 0.82 -0.68
CA LEU A 138 4.46 0.96 -0.70
C LEU A 138 3.97 1.62 -1.99
N ASN A 139 4.71 2.62 -2.51
CA ASN A 139 4.40 3.27 -3.78
C ASN A 139 4.53 2.30 -4.97
N ARG A 140 5.54 1.43 -4.96
CA ARG A 140 5.65 0.34 -5.93
C ARG A 140 4.46 -0.61 -5.82
N GLY A 141 4.05 -0.95 -4.59
CA GLY A 141 2.91 -1.82 -4.32
C GLY A 141 1.59 -1.28 -4.82
N SER A 142 1.34 0.02 -4.66
CA SER A 142 0.10 0.67 -5.11
C SER A 142 0.00 0.81 -6.63
N ILE A 143 1.13 0.93 -7.35
CA ILE A 143 1.16 1.11 -8.82
C ILE A 143 1.08 -0.24 -9.56
N HIS A 144 1.71 -1.28 -9.03
CA HIS A 144 1.87 -2.57 -9.72
C HIS A 144 0.57 -3.41 -9.85
N SER A 145 -0.57 -2.96 -9.32
CA SER A 145 -1.89 -3.57 -9.58
C SER A 145 -2.75 -2.81 -10.59
N THR A 146 -2.43 -1.54 -10.87
CA THR A 146 -3.22 -0.64 -11.73
C THR A 146 -2.57 -0.38 -13.09
N SER A 147 -1.38 -0.96 -13.31
CA SER A 147 -0.60 -0.82 -14.54
C SER A 147 -0.75 -2.08 -15.37
N SER A 148 -1.86 -2.16 -16.08
CA SER A 148 -2.10 -3.13 -17.14
C SER A 148 -1.21 -2.78 -18.34
N ASP A 149 -0.27 -3.68 -18.65
CA ASP A 149 0.44 -3.69 -19.93
C ASP A 149 0.47 -5.12 -20.48
N SER A 150 -0.72 -5.73 -20.65
CA SER A 150 -0.94 -6.76 -21.66
C SER A 150 -2.44 -6.96 -21.91
N PHE A 151 -2.89 -6.53 -23.08
CA PHE A 151 -4.28 -6.59 -23.53
C PHE A 151 -4.68 -7.99 -24.07
N ILE A 152 -3.96 -9.07 -23.72
CA ILE A 152 -4.20 -10.42 -24.31
C ILE A 152 -3.99 -11.56 -23.31
N ASP A 153 -4.52 -11.48 -22.08
CA ASP A 153 -4.70 -12.72 -21.30
C ASP A 153 -5.87 -12.63 -20.32
N THR A 154 -6.96 -13.33 -20.63
CA THR A 154 -8.14 -13.44 -19.76
C THR A 154 -7.82 -14.15 -18.43
N ASP A 155 -6.66 -14.80 -18.32
CA ASP A 155 -6.14 -15.39 -17.08
C ASP A 155 -5.12 -14.50 -16.33
N SER A 156 -4.46 -13.55 -16.97
CA SER A 156 -3.51 -12.64 -16.31
C SER A 156 -4.23 -11.57 -15.48
N SER A 157 -5.40 -11.11 -15.94
CA SER A 157 -6.28 -10.22 -15.18
C SER A 157 -6.80 -10.85 -13.87
N LYS A 158 -6.83 -12.19 -13.75
CA LYS A 158 -7.34 -12.90 -12.56
C LYS A 158 -6.28 -13.08 -11.46
N LYS A 159 -4.99 -12.85 -11.74
CA LYS A 159 -3.88 -12.96 -10.78
C LYS A 159 -3.28 -11.60 -10.44
N LEU A 160 -4.12 -10.56 -10.41
CA LEU A 160 -3.71 -9.26 -9.90
C LEU A 160 -3.88 -9.26 -8.38
N ARG A 161 -2.86 -8.79 -7.66
CA ARG A 161 -2.91 -8.63 -6.20
C ARG A 161 -3.65 -7.33 -5.84
N GLU A 162 -4.95 -7.30 -6.12
CA GLU A 162 -5.80 -6.12 -5.95
C GLU A 162 -5.91 -5.66 -4.49
N GLU A 163 -6.17 -6.57 -3.56
CA GLU A 163 -6.29 -6.23 -2.13
C GLU A 163 -4.93 -5.84 -1.54
N PHE A 164 -3.84 -6.45 -1.99
CA PHE A 164 -2.49 -6.04 -1.62
C PHE A 164 -2.22 -4.58 -1.99
N ALA A 165 -2.49 -4.21 -3.25
CA ALA A 165 -2.19 -2.87 -3.72
C ALA A 165 -3.12 -1.82 -3.12
N LYS A 166 -4.38 -2.16 -2.89
CA LYS A 166 -5.30 -1.35 -2.10
C LYS A 166 -4.77 -1.13 -0.69
N THR A 167 -4.28 -2.17 -0.01
CA THR A 167 -3.70 -2.07 1.34
C THR A 167 -2.43 -1.19 1.34
N CYS A 168 -1.59 -1.29 0.31
CA CYS A 168 -0.43 -0.41 0.12
C CYS A 168 -0.85 1.05 -0.03
N PHE A 169 -1.86 1.30 -0.85
CA PHE A 169 -2.39 2.63 -1.13
C PHE A 169 -3.03 3.26 0.12
N GLU A 170 -3.89 2.53 0.82
CA GLU A 170 -4.51 3.01 2.07
C GLU A 170 -3.43 3.36 3.12
N THR A 171 -2.40 2.52 3.24
CA THR A 171 -1.27 2.78 4.15
C THR A 171 -0.49 4.03 3.76
N LEU A 172 -0.21 4.25 2.46
CA LEU A 172 0.44 5.47 1.97
C LEU A 172 -0.37 6.72 2.31
N LEU A 173 -1.68 6.69 2.08
CA LEU A 173 -2.54 7.83 2.34
C LEU A 173 -2.61 8.16 3.83
N GLN A 174 -2.80 7.15 4.68
CA GLN A 174 -2.83 7.34 6.13
C GLN A 174 -1.55 8.01 6.62
N PHE A 175 -0.39 7.51 6.20
CA PHE A 175 0.87 8.12 6.60
C PHE A 175 1.07 9.52 6.03
N SER A 176 0.68 9.75 4.76
CA SER A 176 0.80 11.05 4.08
C SER A 176 0.04 12.17 4.78
N PHE A 177 -1.12 11.86 5.37
CA PHE A 177 -2.03 12.88 5.91
C PHE A 177 -1.98 13.00 7.42
N ILE A 178 -1.65 11.93 8.13
CA ILE A 178 -1.70 11.88 9.59
C ILE A 178 -0.36 12.28 10.21
N ASN A 179 0.77 11.83 9.64
CA ASN A 179 2.10 12.12 10.17
C ASN A 179 2.81 13.21 9.36
N LYS A 180 2.61 14.47 9.76
CA LYS A 180 3.54 15.56 9.39
C LYS A 180 4.88 15.34 10.11
N SER A 181 5.78 14.52 9.59
CA SER A 181 7.21 14.74 9.87
C SER A 181 7.60 15.98 9.05
N LYS A 182 8.15 17.01 9.70
CA LYS A 182 8.58 18.28 9.06
C LYS A 182 9.84 18.10 8.18
N GLY A 183 10.00 16.97 7.49
CA GLY A 183 11.17 16.62 6.68
C GLY A 183 10.83 16.31 5.22
N GLU A 184 11.87 16.19 4.40
CA GLU A 184 11.82 15.86 2.95
C GLU A 184 11.00 14.60 2.60
N GLU A 185 10.70 13.75 3.58
CA GLU A 185 9.88 12.54 3.46
C GLU A 185 8.42 12.81 3.06
N GLY A 186 7.84 13.92 3.55
CA GLY A 186 6.52 14.37 3.10
C GLY A 186 6.50 14.73 1.60
N GLY A 187 7.65 15.07 1.03
CA GLY A 187 7.80 15.38 -0.40
C GLY A 187 7.63 14.14 -1.31
N ILE A 188 8.13 12.97 -0.89
CA ILE A 188 8.01 11.74 -1.68
C ILE A 188 6.55 11.26 -1.70
N THR A 189 5.89 11.26 -0.54
CA THR A 189 4.49 10.85 -0.43
C THR A 189 3.56 11.85 -1.13
N LYS A 190 3.87 13.15 -1.08
CA LYS A 190 3.20 14.19 -1.87
C LYS A 190 3.27 13.92 -3.37
N MET A 191 4.47 13.63 -3.90
CA MET A 191 4.61 13.32 -5.34
C MET A 191 3.84 12.06 -5.71
N ALA A 192 3.82 11.05 -4.84
CA ALA A 192 3.03 9.84 -5.04
C ALA A 192 1.52 10.16 -5.09
N VAL A 193 0.98 10.89 -4.12
CA VAL A 193 -0.44 11.28 -4.09
C VAL A 193 -0.82 12.13 -5.31
N MET A 194 0.03 13.09 -5.70
CA MET A 194 -0.19 13.89 -6.90
C MET A 194 -0.17 13.03 -8.17
N SER A 195 0.82 12.15 -8.33
CA SER A 195 0.93 11.24 -9.47
C SER A 195 -0.26 10.27 -9.53
N LEU A 196 -0.74 9.80 -8.37
CA LEU A 196 -1.92 8.93 -8.27
C LEU A 196 -3.19 9.69 -8.67
N LEU A 197 -3.41 10.90 -8.16
CA LEU A 197 -4.53 11.75 -8.56
C LEU A 197 -4.52 12.05 -10.06
N GLN A 198 -3.35 12.38 -10.62
CA GLN A 198 -3.18 12.62 -12.06
C GLN A 198 -3.51 11.36 -12.87
N ARG A 199 -2.98 10.20 -12.48
CA ARG A 199 -3.26 8.93 -13.14
C ARG A 199 -4.73 8.53 -13.04
N CYS A 200 -5.37 8.73 -11.88
CA CYS A 200 -6.81 8.56 -11.74
C CYS A 200 -7.58 9.44 -12.72
N GLN A 201 -7.22 10.73 -12.85
CA GLN A 201 -7.84 11.61 -13.84
C GLN A 201 -7.65 11.11 -15.28
N GLU A 202 -6.46 10.64 -15.63
CA GLU A 202 -6.16 10.10 -16.97
C GLU A 202 -7.00 8.86 -17.29
N VAL A 203 -7.09 7.92 -16.35
CA VAL A 203 -7.89 6.69 -16.52
C VAL A 203 -9.38 7.03 -16.67
N VAL A 204 -9.90 7.94 -15.86
CA VAL A 204 -11.29 8.40 -15.92
C VAL A 204 -11.58 9.06 -17.28
N ARG A 205 -10.72 10.00 -17.73
CA ARG A 205 -10.88 10.65 -19.04
C ARG A 205 -10.83 9.66 -20.19
N LYS A 206 -9.85 8.74 -20.16
CA LYS A 206 -9.72 7.68 -21.17
C LYS A 206 -10.99 6.83 -21.24
N HIS A 207 -11.54 6.41 -20.11
CA HIS A 207 -12.80 5.67 -20.10
C HIS A 207 -13.96 6.43 -20.76
N VAL A 208 -14.12 7.73 -20.47
CA VAL A 208 -15.15 8.57 -21.10
C VAL A 208 -14.94 8.65 -22.61
N ASP A 209 -13.69 8.87 -23.05
CA ASP A 209 -13.36 8.91 -24.48
C ASP A 209 -13.63 7.57 -25.17
N ASP A 210 -13.27 6.46 -24.53
CA ASP A 210 -13.52 5.13 -25.06
C ASP A 210 -15.02 4.80 -25.16
N GLU A 211 -15.83 5.15 -24.16
CA GLU A 211 -17.29 5.02 -24.22
C GLU A 211 -17.86 5.87 -25.38
N ARG A 212 -17.38 7.12 -25.52
CA ARG A 212 -17.80 8.02 -26.60
C ARG A 212 -17.46 7.47 -27.99
N LEU A 213 -16.26 6.90 -28.15
CA LEU A 213 -15.80 6.32 -29.41
C LEU A 213 -16.49 4.97 -29.71
N SER A 214 -16.85 4.20 -28.68
CA SER A 214 -17.53 2.91 -28.81
C SER A 214 -19.01 3.05 -29.23
N GLY A 215 -19.60 4.24 -29.05
CA GLY A 215 -20.94 4.57 -29.53
C GLY A 215 -22.03 3.72 -28.87
N LYS A 216 -22.60 2.77 -29.62
CA LYS A 216 -23.67 1.86 -29.12
C LYS A 216 -23.14 0.54 -28.58
N CYS A 217 -21.86 0.22 -28.79
CA CYS A 217 -21.28 -1.01 -28.30
C CYS A 217 -20.82 -0.80 -26.85
N PRO A 218 -21.30 -1.57 -25.86
CA PRO A 218 -20.82 -1.44 -24.49
C PRO A 218 -19.35 -1.90 -24.40
N LEU A 219 -18.56 -1.21 -23.58
CA LEU A 219 -17.18 -1.61 -23.34
C LEU A 219 -17.09 -3.01 -22.69
N PRO A 220 -15.97 -3.74 -22.87
CA PRO A 220 -15.77 -5.05 -22.27
C PRO A 220 -15.99 -5.05 -20.75
N ARG A 221 -16.66 -6.09 -20.22
CA ARG A 221 -16.94 -6.22 -18.78
C ARG A 221 -15.69 -6.08 -17.87
N PRO A 222 -14.51 -6.64 -18.21
CA PRO A 222 -13.30 -6.43 -17.39
C PRO A 222 -12.93 -4.96 -17.29
N ARG A 223 -13.07 -4.21 -18.37
CA ARG A 223 -12.78 -2.77 -18.44
C ARG A 223 -13.73 -1.94 -17.56
N LEU A 224 -15.00 -2.33 -17.53
CA LEU A 224 -16.00 -1.72 -16.66
C LEU A 224 -15.76 -2.06 -15.17
N ALA A 225 -15.27 -3.27 -14.88
CA ALA A 225 -14.90 -3.68 -13.53
C ALA A 225 -13.67 -2.90 -13.03
N GLU A 226 -12.63 -2.78 -13.87
CA GLU A 226 -11.43 -1.97 -13.60
C GLU A 226 -11.81 -0.51 -13.31
N MET A 227 -12.64 0.09 -14.16
CA MET A 227 -13.11 1.46 -13.96
C MET A 227 -13.89 1.63 -12.64
N ALA A 228 -14.75 0.66 -12.29
CA ALA A 228 -15.47 0.69 -11.01
C ALA A 228 -14.49 0.57 -9.82
N SER A 229 -13.42 -0.21 -9.93
CA SER A 229 -12.37 -0.31 -8.90
C SER A 229 -11.57 0.99 -8.78
N VAL A 230 -11.23 1.64 -9.89
CA VAL A 230 -10.56 2.95 -9.91
C VAL A 230 -11.42 4.01 -9.22
N LEU A 231 -12.72 4.06 -9.52
CA LEU A 231 -13.65 4.98 -8.87
C LEU A 231 -13.77 4.74 -7.36
N LYS A 232 -13.78 3.49 -6.91
CA LYS A 232 -13.73 3.17 -5.47
C LYS A 232 -12.44 3.65 -4.80
N ALA A 233 -11.29 3.49 -5.48
CA ALA A 233 -10.01 3.99 -4.97
C ALA A 233 -10.01 5.52 -4.86
N ILE A 234 -10.62 6.22 -5.82
CA ILE A 234 -10.84 7.67 -5.76
C ILE A 234 -11.70 8.04 -4.53
N THR A 235 -12.80 7.34 -4.28
CA THR A 235 -13.64 7.55 -3.09
C THR A 235 -12.83 7.43 -1.80
N THR A 236 -12.04 6.36 -1.67
CA THR A 236 -11.18 6.16 -0.49
C THR A 236 -10.17 7.29 -0.34
N LEU A 237 -9.53 7.72 -1.44
CA LEU A 237 -8.57 8.82 -1.43
C LEU A 237 -9.21 10.16 -1.00
N LEU A 238 -10.41 10.48 -1.50
CA LEU A 238 -11.13 11.68 -1.11
C LEU A 238 -11.52 11.65 0.37
N ARG A 239 -11.96 10.50 0.87
CA ARG A 239 -12.27 10.33 2.31
C ARG A 239 -11.04 10.52 3.18
N SER A 240 -9.90 9.95 2.79
CA SER A 240 -8.63 10.13 3.50
C SER A 240 -8.17 11.60 3.49
N LEU A 241 -8.31 12.29 2.35
CA LEU A 241 -8.02 13.72 2.25
C LEU A 241 -8.86 14.57 3.19
N LYS A 242 -10.14 14.22 3.37
CA LYS A 242 -11.08 14.93 4.27
C LYS A 242 -10.79 14.68 5.74
N GLN A 243 -10.38 13.46 6.09
CA GLN A 243 -9.99 13.11 7.46
C GLN A 243 -8.63 13.72 7.84
N ALA A 244 -7.86 14.22 6.88
CA ALA A 244 -6.60 14.90 7.14
C ALA A 244 -6.83 16.20 7.94
N PRO A 245 -6.01 16.51 8.97
CA PRO A 245 -6.10 17.76 9.70
C PRO A 245 -6.01 18.99 8.78
N PRO A 246 -6.77 20.08 9.05
CA PRO A 246 -6.76 21.28 8.22
C PRO A 246 -5.34 21.87 8.14
N GLY A 247 -4.83 21.97 6.91
CA GLY A 247 -3.45 22.41 6.62
C GLY A 247 -2.44 21.27 6.34
N ASN A 248 -2.84 19.99 6.44
CA ASN A 248 -1.98 18.86 6.04
C ASN A 248 -2.05 18.55 4.54
N VAL A 249 -3.10 19.02 3.86
CA VAL A 249 -3.24 18.90 2.41
C VAL A 249 -2.83 20.21 1.75
N GLU A 250 -1.81 20.15 0.89
CA GLU A 250 -1.31 21.34 0.20
C GLU A 250 -2.24 21.81 -0.94
N LYS A 251 -2.14 23.11 -1.27
CA LYS A 251 -2.93 23.74 -2.35
C LYS A 251 -2.86 23.00 -3.70
N PRO A 252 -1.70 22.49 -4.18
CA PRO A 252 -1.65 21.75 -5.45
C PRO A 252 -2.44 20.44 -5.44
N VAL A 253 -2.48 19.74 -4.30
CA VAL A 253 -3.27 18.49 -4.15
C VAL A 253 -4.76 18.83 -4.22
N TRP A 254 -5.20 19.89 -3.52
CA TRP A 254 -6.57 20.39 -3.65
C TRP A 254 -6.93 20.81 -5.07
N LYS A 255 -6.01 21.44 -5.80
CA LYS A 255 -6.21 21.79 -7.21
C LYS A 255 -6.47 20.54 -8.06
N LEU A 256 -5.71 19.45 -7.86
CA LEU A 256 -5.92 18.19 -8.56
C LEU A 256 -7.24 17.52 -8.18
N VAL A 257 -7.64 17.58 -6.92
CA VAL A 257 -8.97 17.09 -6.47
C VAL A 257 -10.08 17.86 -7.19
N LEU A 258 -10.01 19.18 -7.21
CA LEU A 258 -11.00 20.01 -7.92
C LEU A 258 -11.01 19.75 -9.43
N GLN A 259 -9.85 19.49 -10.04
CA GLN A 259 -9.74 19.13 -11.47
C GLN A 259 -10.24 17.72 -11.79
N LEU A 260 -10.30 16.82 -10.81
CA LEU A 260 -10.86 15.48 -10.98
C LEU A 260 -12.39 15.52 -11.03
N TYR A 261 -13.03 16.48 -10.35
CA TYR A 261 -14.50 16.57 -10.28
C TYR A 261 -15.18 16.63 -11.65
N PRO A 262 -14.80 17.51 -12.61
CA PRO A 262 -15.40 17.51 -13.95
C PRO A 262 -15.26 16.15 -14.66
N CYS A 263 -14.10 15.49 -14.55
CA CYS A 263 -13.89 14.18 -15.16
C CYS A 263 -14.85 13.12 -14.61
N LEU A 264 -15.13 13.17 -13.30
CA LEU A 264 -16.09 12.26 -12.67
C LEU A 264 -17.53 12.56 -13.14
N VAL A 265 -17.90 13.83 -13.26
CA VAL A 265 -19.20 14.22 -13.80
C VAL A 265 -19.37 13.72 -15.24
N ASP A 266 -18.34 13.81 -16.07
CA ASP A 266 -18.38 13.29 -17.44
C ASP A 266 -18.60 11.77 -17.49
N CYS A 267 -18.18 11.01 -16.46
CA CYS A 267 -18.47 9.57 -16.37
C CYS A 267 -19.93 9.23 -16.06
N THR A 268 -20.79 10.20 -15.72
CA THR A 268 -22.21 9.92 -15.38
C THR A 268 -23.01 9.38 -16.56
N THR A 269 -22.52 9.54 -17.78
CA THR A 269 -23.13 8.99 -19.00
C THR A 269 -22.88 7.49 -19.18
N SER A 270 -22.06 6.87 -18.31
CA SER A 270 -21.78 5.43 -18.40
C SER A 270 -23.07 4.61 -18.24
N PRO A 271 -23.34 3.62 -19.12
CA PRO A 271 -24.51 2.75 -18.99
C PRO A 271 -24.32 1.65 -17.94
N SER A 272 -23.12 1.50 -17.38
CA SER A 272 -22.76 0.39 -16.49
C SER A 272 -23.21 0.64 -15.04
N PRO A 273 -24.07 -0.23 -14.45
CA PRO A 273 -24.55 -0.05 -13.08
C PRO A 273 -23.44 -0.06 -12.01
N SER A 274 -22.40 -0.86 -12.21
CA SER A 274 -21.26 -0.94 -11.28
C SER A 274 -20.43 0.34 -11.28
N VAL A 275 -20.21 0.91 -12.46
CA VAL A 275 -19.52 2.19 -12.64
C VAL A 275 -20.36 3.31 -12.06
N CYS A 276 -21.67 3.36 -12.36
CA CYS A 276 -22.59 4.36 -11.81
C CYS A 276 -22.66 4.33 -10.29
N LYS A 277 -22.64 3.14 -9.67
CA LYS A 277 -22.62 3.02 -8.21
C LYS A 277 -21.33 3.59 -7.62
N ALA A 278 -20.17 3.14 -8.11
CA ALA A 278 -18.88 3.61 -7.61
C ALA A 278 -18.67 5.11 -7.87
N LEU A 279 -19.12 5.61 -9.02
CA LEU A 279 -19.07 7.02 -9.37
C LEU A 279 -19.91 7.87 -8.43
N ARG A 280 -21.12 7.42 -8.12
CA ARG A 280 -22.00 8.11 -7.16
C ARG A 280 -21.33 8.21 -5.80
N ASP A 281 -20.73 7.13 -5.30
CA ASP A 281 -20.01 7.14 -4.02
C ASP A 281 -18.86 8.16 -4.06
N ALA A 282 -18.09 8.22 -5.15
CA ALA A 282 -17.01 9.20 -5.32
C ALA A 282 -17.51 10.65 -5.36
N LEU A 283 -18.60 10.92 -6.09
CA LEU A 283 -19.20 12.26 -6.19
C LEU A 283 -19.76 12.74 -4.85
N HIS A 284 -20.32 11.85 -4.02
CA HIS A 284 -20.82 12.21 -2.69
C HIS A 284 -19.69 12.69 -1.77
N GLU A 285 -18.46 12.22 -1.94
CA GLU A 285 -17.33 12.71 -1.12
C GLU A 285 -17.04 14.20 -1.37
N TYR A 286 -17.42 14.76 -2.54
CA TYR A 286 -17.31 16.20 -2.83
C TYR A 286 -18.41 17.05 -2.19
N ALA A 287 -19.51 16.46 -1.71
CA ALA A 287 -20.59 17.23 -1.08
C ALA A 287 -20.05 18.04 0.11
N ASP A 288 -19.18 17.43 0.92
CA ASP A 288 -18.56 18.08 2.08
C ASP A 288 -17.60 19.20 1.65
N LEU A 289 -16.98 19.11 0.46
CA LEU A 289 -16.11 20.16 -0.08
C LEU A 289 -16.89 21.38 -0.59
N LEU A 290 -18.19 21.21 -0.89
CA LEU A 290 -19.09 22.26 -1.36
C LEU A 290 -19.89 22.90 -0.20
N SER A 291 -19.54 22.59 1.05
CA SER A 291 -20.21 23.13 2.23
C SER A 291 -20.12 24.66 2.29
N PRO A 292 -21.19 25.35 2.73
CA PRO A 292 -21.16 26.80 2.90
C PRO A 292 -20.08 27.20 3.92
N PRO A 293 -19.43 28.38 3.77
CA PRO A 293 -18.45 28.86 4.74
C PRO A 293 -19.08 28.90 6.13
N ALA A 294 -18.45 28.24 7.11
CA ALA A 294 -18.91 28.30 8.49
C ALA A 294 -18.88 29.78 8.95
N THR A 295 -20.04 30.31 9.32
CA THR A 295 -20.16 31.65 9.91
C THR A 295 -19.36 31.66 11.21
N VAL A 296 -18.18 32.28 11.18
CA VAL A 296 -17.42 32.59 12.39
C VAL A 296 -18.23 33.64 13.15
N ILE A 297 -19.06 33.19 14.09
CA ILE A 297 -19.67 34.09 15.06
C ILE A 297 -18.53 34.54 15.97
N THR A 298 -17.88 35.64 15.61
CA THR A 298 -17.07 36.41 16.54
C THR A 298 -18.03 36.95 17.58
N ASN A 299 -18.14 36.27 18.73
CA ASN A 299 -18.79 36.82 19.90
C ASN A 299 -18.00 38.07 20.32
N GLY A 300 -18.50 39.23 19.85
CA GLY A 300 -18.01 40.53 20.24
C GLY A 300 -18.17 40.69 21.74
N THR A 301 -17.03 40.82 22.42
CA THR A 301 -16.95 41.34 23.78
C THR A 301 -17.03 42.86 23.68
N THR A 302 -18.13 43.42 24.15
CA THR A 302 -18.23 44.80 24.63
C THR A 302 -19.04 44.80 25.90
#